data_AF-A0A8C6VCT6-F1
#
_entry.id   AF-A0A8C6VCT6-F1
#
_cell.length_a   1.000
_cell.length_b   1.000
_cell.length_c   1.000
_cell.angle_alpha   90.00
_cell.angle_beta   90.00
_cell.angle_gamma   90.00
#
_symmetry.space_group_name_H-M   'P 1'
#
loop_
_entity.id
_entity.type
_entity.pdbx_description
1 polymer ?
#
loop_
_entity_poly.entity_id
_entity_poly.type
_entity_poly.pdbx_seq_one_letter_code
_entity_poly.pdbx_strand_id
1 'polypeptide(L)'
;MIHEVQKKINKEITLVLSEKAREGRHLPTELWKHHSMQEMFSVPRPEIVESFIQRLMEDHQEINAEIIFQKDHFKKCLTSLACDAMARERSNFETYSMFYENLLRRQHQLLYKKEQEVHVVEDNTGAVEVDLSQIARLSHEMILEITALRAKVTDLRRKDHNIKEKIRKEVQEDYEALVQNIFLVCLQIKGKVDEYRLSMNKQMLKIISEVRKEGVEKIINLKKKFGSTKDNSALEEHLAQGKLQELRDENSELEKLLCKLKVLKFWKETTQKAHFLTTLQEIEKEAIQNKKECLQSQMKAEEEAILFNHQLRAVRKVLAESQSENKKLKQQLEKQEYLLQEAERKFNREFCKRQQLDLIKTANLDKMLENLGEREVKLLNLKEESEKSSRTRNLQEAKMKKEIQQIKSQLIQERNLKLNAFQRIHELQCQRNDSEAAISQNHSPAVTRRSANLSHITKSNPYYFPDSSSCSQNAELPTFILTKDSTQKLLTAKTKLEKIPRPKTVPSEWKNRIVDFLLPDLTQTSHSTFPVQQEQNPSQK
;
A
#
# COMPACT_ATOMS: atom_id res chain seq x y z
N MET A 1 40.93 30.75 -2.67
CA MET A 1 40.50 29.37 -2.96
C MET A 1 41.62 28.34 -2.81
N ILE A 2 42.53 28.14 -3.78
CA ILE A 2 43.46 26.97 -3.78
C ILE A 2 44.29 26.85 -2.49
N HIS A 3 44.90 27.95 -2.02
CA HIS A 3 45.66 27.96 -0.77
C HIS A 3 44.79 27.64 0.47
N GLU A 4 43.51 27.99 0.47
CA GLU A 4 42.58 27.66 1.57
C GLU A 4 42.16 26.20 1.53
N VAL A 5 41.99 25.62 0.33
CA VAL A 5 41.77 24.18 0.14
C VAL A 5 42.99 23.40 0.63
N GLN A 6 44.21 23.80 0.27
CA GLN A 6 45.45 23.22 0.82
C GLN A 6 45.54 23.38 2.34
N LYS A 7 45.19 24.56 2.88
CA LYS A 7 45.17 24.82 4.34
C LYS A 7 44.11 23.99 5.07
N LYS A 8 43.00 23.65 4.41
CA LYS A 8 41.98 22.73 4.94
C LYS A 8 42.47 21.29 4.88
N ILE A 9 42.96 20.82 3.72
CA ILE A 9 43.55 19.48 3.55
C ILE A 9 44.66 19.22 4.58
N ASN A 10 45.58 20.17 4.78
CA ASN A 10 46.65 20.02 5.78
C ASN A 10 46.13 19.96 7.22
N LYS A 11 45.02 20.63 7.55
CA LYS A 11 44.34 20.48 8.84
C LYS A 11 43.70 19.09 8.98
N GLU A 12 42.97 18.62 7.97
CA GLU A 12 42.36 17.28 7.99
C GLU A 12 43.43 16.18 8.11
N ILE A 13 44.53 16.28 7.36
CA ILE A 13 45.67 15.36 7.46
C ILE A 13 46.27 15.40 8.87
N THR A 14 46.41 16.59 9.47
CA THR A 14 46.93 16.73 10.85
C THR A 14 45.97 16.10 11.87
N LEU A 15 44.65 16.29 11.71
CA LEU A 15 43.62 15.67 12.55
C LEU A 15 43.65 14.14 12.42
N VAL A 16 43.65 13.60 11.20
CA VAL A 16 43.73 12.16 10.93
C VAL A 16 45.03 11.56 11.47
N LEU A 17 46.17 12.25 11.35
CA LEU A 17 47.42 11.82 11.97
C LEU A 17 47.37 11.87 13.50
N SER A 18 46.73 12.88 14.10
CA SER A 18 46.60 12.97 15.56
C SER A 18 45.67 11.90 16.16
N GLU A 19 44.59 11.55 15.47
CA GLU A 19 43.68 10.47 15.89
C GLU A 19 44.29 9.09 15.61
N LYS A 20 45.03 8.93 14.50
CA LYS A 20 45.78 7.69 14.22
C LYS A 20 46.96 7.47 15.17
N ALA A 21 47.56 8.54 15.70
CA ALA A 21 48.56 8.45 16.77
C ALA A 21 47.93 8.09 18.14
N ARG A 22 46.60 8.06 18.25
CA ARG A 22 45.85 7.84 19.51
C ARG A 22 45.53 6.36 19.74
N GLU A 23 46.49 5.46 19.50
CA GLU A 23 46.39 4.01 19.78
C GLU A 23 46.34 3.73 21.30
N GLY A 24 45.21 4.04 21.96
CA GLY A 24 45.17 4.19 23.41
C GLY A 24 43.80 4.00 24.09
N ARG A 25 43.01 2.99 23.70
CA ARG A 25 41.93 2.32 24.47
C ARG A 25 40.79 3.15 25.15
N HIS A 26 40.72 4.47 25.03
CA HIS A 26 39.71 5.27 25.74
C HIS A 26 38.80 6.10 24.81
N LEU A 27 37.50 5.79 24.86
CA LEU A 27 36.43 6.66 24.32
C LEU A 27 36.45 8.02 25.05
N PRO A 28 36.14 9.13 24.36
CA PRO A 28 36.04 10.45 25.01
C PRO A 28 34.84 10.55 25.97
N THR A 29 35.03 10.15 27.23
CA THR A 29 34.03 10.35 28.31
C THR A 29 33.76 11.83 28.62
N GLU A 30 34.60 12.74 28.13
CA GLU A 30 34.38 14.19 28.26
C GLU A 30 33.19 14.70 27.46
N LEU A 31 32.81 14.03 26.36
CA LEU A 31 31.56 14.32 25.63
C LEU A 31 30.30 14.05 26.46
N TRP A 32 30.44 13.27 27.54
CA TRP A 32 29.35 12.90 28.45
C TRP A 32 29.35 13.71 29.75
N LYS A 33 30.36 14.57 29.97
CA LYS A 33 30.33 15.61 31.00
C LYS A 33 29.40 16.74 30.53
N HIS A 34 28.10 16.49 30.58
CA HIS A 34 27.12 17.57 30.53
C HIS A 34 27.47 18.63 31.57
N HIS A 35 27.19 19.89 31.24
CA HIS A 35 27.23 20.97 32.22
C HIS A 35 26.27 20.59 33.35
N SER A 36 26.81 20.28 34.53
CA SER A 36 26.03 19.94 35.73
C SER A 36 24.98 21.01 35.95
N MET A 37 23.70 20.63 35.96
CA MET A 37 22.60 21.59 35.87
C MET A 37 22.74 22.68 36.93
N GLN A 38 22.93 23.91 36.48
CA GLN A 38 23.34 25.06 37.29
C GLN A 38 22.19 25.62 38.17
N GLU A 39 21.17 24.79 38.41
CA GLU A 39 20.01 25.06 39.25
C GLU A 39 20.36 24.57 40.67
N MET A 40 21.17 25.37 41.37
CA MET A 40 21.60 25.11 42.74
C MET A 40 20.41 25.19 43.70
N PHE A 41 19.67 24.08 43.84
CA PHE A 41 18.52 23.97 44.73
C PHE A 41 18.96 24.12 46.19
N SER A 42 18.50 25.18 46.85
CA SER A 42 18.74 25.44 48.27
C SER A 42 17.47 25.97 48.91
N VAL A 43 16.94 25.22 49.89
CA VAL A 43 15.82 25.66 50.73
C VAL A 43 16.40 26.40 51.93
N PRO A 44 15.98 27.65 52.22
CA PRO A 44 16.46 28.37 53.39
C PRO A 44 16.03 27.63 54.68
N ARG A 45 16.93 27.54 55.67
CA ARG A 45 16.62 26.96 56.99
C ARG A 45 15.51 27.81 57.65
N PRO A 46 14.35 27.23 57.99
CA PRO A 46 13.27 27.99 58.63
C PRO A 46 13.45 28.02 60.15
N GLU A 47 13.28 29.20 60.75
CA GLU A 47 13.57 29.53 62.15
C GLU A 47 12.46 29.07 63.13
N ILE A 48 12.00 27.82 62.97
CA ILE A 48 10.83 27.28 63.69
C ILE A 48 11.15 27.00 65.16
N VAL A 49 12.36 26.55 65.46
CA VAL A 49 12.78 26.24 66.85
C VAL A 49 12.96 27.53 67.63
N GLU A 50 13.58 28.50 66.98
CA GLU A 50 13.82 29.86 67.44
C GLU A 50 12.48 30.57 67.72
N SER A 51 11.55 30.54 66.76
CA SER A 51 10.19 31.07 66.91
C SER A 51 9.35 30.34 67.97
N PHE A 52 9.58 29.04 68.20
CA PHE A 52 8.89 28.28 69.25
C PHE A 52 9.42 28.62 70.64
N ILE A 53 10.75 28.72 70.81
CA ILE A 53 11.37 29.13 72.08
C ILE A 53 10.88 30.52 72.49
N GLN A 54 10.80 31.47 71.55
CA GLN A 54 10.26 32.80 71.82
C GLN A 54 8.84 32.76 72.40
N ARG A 55 7.90 32.09 71.70
CA ARG A 55 6.50 31.95 72.16
C ARG A 55 6.36 31.18 73.47
N LEU A 56 7.19 30.15 73.68
CA LEU A 56 7.19 29.40 74.93
C LEU A 56 7.53 30.29 76.14
N MET A 57 8.49 31.20 75.97
CA MET A 57 8.95 32.13 77.01
C MET A 57 8.01 33.33 77.26
N GLU A 58 6.92 33.52 76.51
CA GLU A 58 6.02 34.67 76.68
C GLU A 58 5.22 34.62 78.01
N ASP A 59 4.58 33.48 78.35
CA ASP A 59 3.82 33.28 79.61
C ASP A 59 4.54 32.30 80.59
N HIS A 60 5.83 32.52 80.85
CA HIS A 60 6.60 31.70 81.81
C HIS A 60 6.52 32.22 83.26
N GLN A 61 6.56 31.33 84.25
CA GLN A 61 6.65 31.69 85.67
C GLN A 61 7.90 31.04 86.28
N GLU A 62 8.88 31.85 86.69
CA GLU A 62 10.10 31.37 87.33
C GLU A 62 9.98 31.45 88.86
N ILE A 63 10.09 30.31 89.54
CA ILE A 63 10.00 30.20 91.00
C ILE A 63 11.13 29.30 91.49
N ASN A 64 11.98 29.80 92.39
CA ASN A 64 13.10 29.06 93.00
C ASN A 64 14.03 28.35 91.97
N ALA A 65 14.28 29.00 90.83
CA ALA A 65 15.04 28.47 89.68
C ALA A 65 14.40 27.28 88.92
N GLU A 66 13.12 26.99 89.16
CA GLU A 66 12.29 26.15 88.28
C GLU A 66 11.40 27.03 87.39
N ILE A 67 11.39 26.77 86.08
CA ILE A 67 10.52 27.46 85.12
C ILE A 67 9.24 26.65 84.92
N ILE A 68 8.12 27.20 85.37
CA ILE A 68 6.80 26.60 85.33
C ILE A 68 5.98 27.26 84.22
N PHE A 69 5.45 26.45 83.30
CA PHE A 69 4.57 26.90 82.22
C PHE A 69 3.13 26.51 82.52
N GLN A 70 2.17 27.41 82.27
CA GLN A 70 0.75 27.04 82.36
C GLN A 70 0.40 26.03 81.28
N LYS A 71 -0.31 24.96 81.66
CA LYS A 71 -0.66 23.82 80.79
C LYS A 71 -1.33 24.24 79.48
N ASP A 72 -2.20 25.25 79.53
CA ASP A 72 -2.92 25.73 78.34
C ASP A 72 -2.06 26.63 77.45
N HIS A 73 -1.11 27.41 78.01
CA HIS A 73 -0.10 28.12 77.23
C HIS A 73 0.84 27.15 76.51
N PHE A 74 1.39 26.18 77.25
CA PHE A 74 2.26 25.15 76.69
C PHE A 74 1.56 24.37 75.56
N LYS A 75 0.27 24.02 75.75
CA LYS A 75 -0.54 23.38 74.71
C LYS A 75 -0.73 24.28 73.48
N LYS A 76 -1.00 25.58 73.63
CA LYS A 76 -1.06 26.54 72.51
C LYS A 76 0.25 26.59 71.73
N CYS A 77 1.39 26.71 72.44
CA CYS A 77 2.71 26.75 71.84
C CYS A 77 3.02 25.48 71.05
N LEU A 78 2.72 24.29 71.60
CA LEU A 78 2.86 23.02 70.88
C LEU A 78 1.94 22.92 69.66
N THR A 79 0.69 23.39 69.73
CA THR A 79 -0.18 23.42 68.54
C THR A 79 0.33 24.38 67.47
N SER A 80 0.91 25.53 67.85
CA SER A 80 1.49 26.47 66.88
C SER A 80 2.75 25.90 66.23
N LEU A 81 3.64 25.25 67.00
CA LEU A 81 4.80 24.52 66.48
C LEU A 81 4.39 23.43 65.48
N ALA A 82 3.30 22.70 65.75
CA ALA A 82 2.77 21.72 64.81
C ALA A 82 2.25 22.36 63.52
N CYS A 83 1.58 23.52 63.61
CA CYS A 83 1.18 24.30 62.43
C CYS A 83 2.39 24.79 61.61
N ASP A 84 3.42 25.33 62.26
CA ASP A 84 4.62 25.85 61.61
C ASP A 84 5.43 24.75 60.93
N ALA A 85 5.55 23.58 61.56
CA ALA A 85 6.18 22.40 60.97
C ALA A 85 5.40 21.89 59.74
N MET A 86 4.07 21.85 59.80
CA MET A 86 3.23 21.47 58.65
C MET A 86 3.28 22.51 57.52
N ALA A 87 3.37 23.80 57.85
CA ALA A 87 3.57 24.88 56.87
C ALA A 87 4.92 24.74 56.16
N ARG A 88 6.00 24.42 56.90
CA ARG A 88 7.31 24.07 56.32
C ARG A 88 7.21 22.88 55.38
N GLU A 89 6.66 21.75 55.80
CA GLU A 89 6.63 20.57 54.91
C GLU A 89 5.82 20.82 53.64
N ARG A 90 4.73 21.59 53.74
CA ARG A 90 3.98 22.05 52.57
C ARG A 90 4.84 22.91 51.64
N SER A 91 5.52 23.92 52.18
CA SER A 91 6.40 24.82 51.41
C SER A 91 7.59 24.07 50.78
N ASN A 92 8.18 23.12 51.51
CA ASN A 92 9.24 22.24 51.02
C ASN A 92 8.74 21.43 49.82
N PHE A 93 7.63 20.70 49.99
CA PHE A 93 7.03 19.86 48.96
C PHE A 93 6.68 20.68 47.70
N GLU A 94 6.08 21.86 47.87
CA GLU A 94 5.75 22.77 46.77
C GLU A 94 7.00 23.25 46.02
N THR A 95 8.08 23.58 46.75
CA THR A 95 9.37 23.98 46.16
C THR A 95 10.05 22.83 45.40
N TYR A 96 10.06 21.61 45.95
CA TYR A 96 10.56 20.42 45.25
C TYR A 96 9.72 20.07 44.02
N SER A 97 8.39 20.10 44.14
CA SER A 97 7.47 19.82 43.03
C SER A 97 7.67 20.79 41.88
N MET A 98 7.76 22.10 42.17
CA MET A 98 8.07 23.13 41.18
C MET A 98 9.45 22.94 40.53
N PHE A 99 10.46 22.49 41.27
CA PHE A 99 11.77 22.16 40.70
C PHE A 99 11.69 20.98 39.72
N TYR A 100 11.04 19.87 40.10
CA TYR A 100 10.93 18.69 39.24
C TYR A 100 10.06 18.96 37.99
N GLU A 101 8.97 19.73 38.09
CA GLU A 101 8.17 20.16 36.94
C GLU A 101 8.97 21.01 35.94
N ASN A 102 9.77 21.96 36.45
CA ASN A 102 10.63 22.79 35.60
C ASN A 102 11.74 21.97 34.92
N LEU A 103 12.36 21.02 35.66
CA LEU A 103 13.32 20.06 35.12
C LEU A 103 12.70 19.22 33.99
N LEU A 104 11.52 18.61 34.22
CA LEU A 104 10.82 17.79 33.23
C LEU A 104 10.46 18.60 31.98
N ARG A 105 9.90 19.80 32.16
CA ARG A 105 9.60 20.73 31.05
C ARG A 105 10.85 21.07 30.24
N ARG A 106 11.97 21.35 30.89
CA ARG A 106 13.26 21.67 30.25
C ARG A 106 13.81 20.50 29.45
N GLN A 107 13.75 19.27 29.99
CA GLN A 107 14.21 18.08 29.28
C GLN A 107 13.31 17.72 28.09
N HIS A 108 11.98 17.86 28.23
CA HIS A 108 11.05 17.65 27.12
C HIS A 108 11.27 18.63 25.96
N GLN A 109 11.53 19.91 26.25
CA GLN A 109 11.91 20.91 25.24
C GLN A 109 13.26 20.61 24.55
N LEU A 110 14.21 19.99 25.26
CA LEU A 110 15.49 19.57 24.69
C LEU A 110 15.32 18.35 23.77
N LEU A 111 14.53 17.36 24.20
CA LEU A 111 14.19 16.17 23.43
C LEU A 111 13.50 16.54 22.11
N TYR A 112 12.46 17.38 22.16
CA TYR A 112 11.72 17.83 20.98
C TYR A 112 12.61 18.52 19.93
N LYS A 113 13.60 19.31 20.38
CA LYS A 113 14.59 19.92 19.48
C LYS A 113 15.50 18.86 18.83
N LYS A 114 15.91 17.83 19.57
CA LYS A 114 16.71 16.73 19.01
C LYS A 114 15.93 15.83 18.07
N GLU A 115 14.65 15.61 18.32
CA GLU A 115 13.73 14.91 17.41
C GLU A 115 13.61 15.67 16.07
N GLN A 116 13.47 17.00 16.11
CA GLN A 116 13.49 17.85 14.90
C GLN A 116 14.85 17.83 14.18
N GLU A 117 15.98 17.87 14.90
CA GLU A 117 17.31 17.75 14.29
C GLU A 117 17.49 16.40 13.56
N VAL A 118 16.99 15.30 14.13
CA VAL A 118 17.03 13.97 13.49
C VAL A 118 16.17 13.92 12.22
N HIS A 119 14.91 14.37 12.29
CA HIS A 119 14.00 14.37 11.15
C HIS A 119 14.59 15.11 9.93
N VAL A 120 15.23 16.27 10.17
CA VAL A 120 15.90 17.04 9.11
C VAL A 120 17.10 16.30 8.52
N VAL A 121 17.82 15.48 9.29
CA VAL A 121 18.90 14.63 8.76
C VAL A 121 18.34 13.47 7.94
N GLU A 122 17.24 12.85 8.37
CA GLU A 122 16.57 11.76 7.65
C GLU A 122 16.01 12.22 6.30
N ASP A 123 15.32 13.37 6.27
CA ASP A 123 14.81 13.99 5.03
C ASP A 123 15.93 14.26 4.00
N ASN A 124 17.08 14.76 4.46
CA ASN A 124 18.25 14.98 3.61
C ASN A 124 18.94 13.68 3.18
N THR A 125 18.88 12.63 4.01
CA THR A 125 19.51 11.34 3.71
C THR A 125 18.85 10.66 2.51
N GLY A 126 17.53 10.75 2.36
CA GLY A 126 16.82 10.18 1.20
C GLY A 126 17.25 10.78 -0.15
N ALA A 127 17.68 12.05 -0.19
CA ALA A 127 18.23 12.66 -1.39
C ALA A 127 19.67 12.19 -1.67
N VAL A 128 20.49 12.05 -0.62
CA VAL A 128 21.89 11.59 -0.71
C VAL A 128 21.98 10.10 -1.07
N GLU A 129 21.05 9.26 -0.61
CA GLU A 129 21.00 7.83 -0.96
C GLU A 129 20.77 7.61 -2.47
N VAL A 130 19.91 8.42 -3.09
CA VAL A 130 19.68 8.38 -4.54
C VAL A 130 20.95 8.76 -5.31
N ASP A 131 21.64 9.85 -4.92
CA ASP A 131 22.89 10.27 -5.55
C ASP A 131 24.01 9.23 -5.38
N LEU A 132 24.17 8.67 -4.17
CA LEU A 132 25.09 7.57 -3.91
C LEU A 132 24.78 6.33 -4.76
N SER A 133 23.51 6.00 -4.98
CA SER A 133 23.12 4.89 -5.87
C SER A 133 23.50 5.16 -7.33
N GLN A 134 23.39 6.42 -7.78
CA GLN A 134 23.76 6.84 -9.14
C GLN A 134 25.28 6.86 -9.33
N ILE A 135 26.05 7.33 -8.33
CA ILE A 135 27.52 7.25 -8.29
C ILE A 135 27.98 5.79 -8.28
N ALA A 136 27.35 4.93 -7.47
CA ALA A 136 27.64 3.49 -7.45
C ALA A 136 27.42 2.85 -8.83
N ARG A 137 26.27 3.13 -9.47
CA ARG A 137 25.94 2.65 -10.82
C ARG A 137 26.98 3.08 -11.86
N LEU A 138 27.34 4.37 -11.88
CA LEU A 138 28.36 4.92 -12.79
C LEU A 138 29.75 4.33 -12.54
N SER A 139 30.15 4.15 -11.27
CA SER A 139 31.43 3.52 -10.94
C SER A 139 31.49 2.05 -11.39
N HIS A 140 30.40 1.31 -11.28
CA HIS A 140 30.30 -0.06 -11.79
C HIS A 140 30.37 -0.11 -13.32
N GLU A 141 29.66 0.78 -14.00
CA GLU A 141 29.70 0.93 -15.47
C GLU A 141 31.12 1.23 -15.97
N MET A 142 31.83 2.18 -15.33
CA MET A 142 33.25 2.45 -15.62
C MET A 142 34.16 1.25 -15.32
N ILE A 143 33.93 0.49 -14.25
CA ILE A 143 34.70 -0.73 -13.93
C ILE A 143 34.49 -1.81 -15.00
N LEU A 144 33.27 -1.98 -15.52
CA LEU A 144 32.98 -2.89 -16.62
C LEU A 144 33.68 -2.45 -17.91
N GLU A 145 33.61 -1.16 -18.28
CA GLU A 145 34.31 -0.64 -19.46
C GLU A 145 35.84 -0.82 -19.33
N ILE A 146 36.43 -0.41 -18.20
CA ILE A 146 37.86 -0.59 -17.91
C ILE A 146 38.25 -2.08 -17.99
N THR A 147 37.38 -2.99 -17.57
CA THR A 147 37.63 -4.44 -17.65
C THR A 147 37.56 -4.95 -19.09
N ALA A 148 36.58 -4.51 -19.89
CA ALA A 148 36.49 -4.83 -21.31
C ALA A 148 37.67 -4.27 -22.12
N LEU A 149 38.10 -3.03 -21.83
CA LEU A 149 39.28 -2.41 -22.43
C LEU A 149 40.57 -3.15 -22.04
N ARG A 150 40.72 -3.56 -20.77
CA ARG A 150 41.85 -4.40 -20.33
C ARG A 150 41.88 -5.75 -21.07
N ALA A 151 40.75 -6.43 -21.22
CA ALA A 151 40.65 -7.67 -21.99
C ALA A 151 41.02 -7.46 -23.47
N LYS A 152 40.49 -6.40 -24.11
CA LYS A 152 40.85 -6.04 -25.49
C LYS A 152 42.34 -5.74 -25.65
N VAL A 153 42.98 -5.10 -24.66
CA VAL A 153 44.43 -4.87 -24.63
C VAL A 153 45.24 -6.17 -24.45
N THR A 154 44.81 -7.11 -23.60
CA THR A 154 45.51 -8.40 -23.47
C THR A 154 45.36 -9.26 -24.72
N ASP A 155 44.21 -9.22 -25.39
CA ASP A 155 44.00 -9.91 -26.68
C ASP A 155 44.84 -9.32 -27.81
N LEU A 156 44.94 -7.99 -27.91
CA LEU A 156 45.82 -7.33 -28.87
C LEU A 156 47.30 -7.65 -28.61
N ARG A 157 47.73 -7.67 -27.33
CA ARG A 157 49.09 -8.12 -26.95
C ARG A 157 49.34 -9.59 -27.29
N ARG A 158 48.35 -10.47 -27.15
CA ARG A 158 48.45 -11.89 -27.54
C ARG A 158 48.58 -12.04 -29.07
N LYS A 159 47.84 -11.24 -29.85
CA LYS A 159 47.95 -11.20 -31.32
C LYS A 159 49.31 -10.69 -31.78
N ASP A 160 49.79 -9.59 -31.20
CA ASP A 160 51.14 -9.04 -31.44
C ASP A 160 52.25 -10.05 -31.14
N HIS A 161 52.16 -10.76 -30.01
CA HIS A 161 53.11 -11.81 -29.65
C HIS A 161 53.10 -12.98 -30.66
N ASN A 162 51.92 -13.47 -31.04
CA ASN A 162 51.76 -14.56 -32.02
C ASN A 162 52.32 -14.17 -33.40
N ILE A 163 52.07 -12.93 -33.86
CA ILE A 163 52.64 -12.42 -35.12
C ILE A 163 54.17 -12.35 -35.04
N LYS A 164 54.73 -11.85 -33.93
CA LYS A 164 56.18 -11.81 -33.70
C LYS A 164 56.81 -13.20 -33.62
N GLU A 165 56.10 -14.17 -33.06
CA GLU A 165 56.55 -15.56 -33.02
C GLU A 165 56.51 -16.23 -34.40
N LYS A 166 55.45 -15.97 -35.19
CA LYS A 166 55.34 -16.43 -36.58
C LYS A 166 56.47 -15.88 -37.46
N ILE A 167 56.72 -14.56 -37.40
CA ILE A 167 57.82 -13.92 -38.15
C ILE A 167 59.19 -14.50 -37.75
N ARG A 168 59.41 -14.80 -36.46
CA ARG A 168 60.65 -15.45 -36.00
C ARG A 168 60.80 -16.86 -36.55
N LYS A 169 59.71 -17.63 -36.63
CA LYS A 169 59.70 -18.98 -37.21
C LYS A 169 59.97 -18.95 -38.71
N GLU A 170 59.29 -18.07 -39.45
CA GLU A 170 59.54 -17.85 -40.88
C GLU A 170 61.01 -17.48 -41.16
N VAL A 171 61.57 -16.52 -40.42
CA VAL A 171 62.99 -16.13 -40.55
C VAL A 171 63.95 -17.24 -40.14
N GLN A 172 63.59 -18.09 -39.16
CA GLN A 172 64.39 -19.26 -38.77
C GLN A 172 64.35 -20.34 -39.86
N GLU A 173 63.17 -20.62 -40.42
CA GLU A 173 62.97 -21.59 -41.50
C GLU A 173 63.73 -21.18 -42.78
N ASP A 174 63.67 -19.90 -43.16
CA ASP A 174 64.46 -19.32 -44.26
C ASP A 174 65.98 -19.44 -44.00
N TYR A 175 66.43 -19.16 -42.78
CA TYR A 175 67.84 -19.25 -42.41
C TYR A 175 68.34 -20.70 -42.37
N GLU A 176 67.55 -21.63 -41.83
CA GLU A 176 67.87 -23.06 -41.85
C GLU A 176 67.91 -23.61 -43.27
N ALA A 177 66.98 -23.22 -44.13
CA ALA A 177 66.99 -23.57 -45.56
C ALA A 177 68.23 -23.00 -46.28
N LEU A 178 68.63 -21.76 -45.99
CA LEU A 178 69.87 -21.17 -46.52
C LEU A 178 71.12 -21.93 -46.06
N VAL A 179 71.22 -22.26 -44.77
CA VAL A 179 72.35 -23.04 -44.22
C VAL A 179 72.40 -24.45 -44.82
N GLN A 180 71.26 -25.12 -44.99
CA GLN A 180 71.18 -26.42 -45.65
C GLN A 180 71.63 -26.34 -47.12
N ASN A 181 71.22 -25.31 -47.85
CA ASN A 181 71.64 -25.08 -49.24
C ASN A 181 73.14 -24.80 -49.35
N ILE A 182 73.71 -23.97 -48.47
CA ILE A 182 75.16 -23.72 -48.42
C ILE A 182 75.92 -25.03 -48.12
N PHE A 183 75.44 -25.83 -47.16
CA PHE A 183 76.06 -27.11 -46.82
C PHE A 183 76.00 -28.11 -47.98
N LEU A 184 74.88 -28.17 -48.70
CA LEU A 184 74.72 -28.99 -49.91
C LEU A 184 75.69 -28.56 -51.03
N VAL A 185 75.85 -27.26 -51.28
CA VAL A 185 76.82 -26.74 -52.26
C VAL A 185 78.26 -27.05 -51.83
N CYS A 186 78.61 -26.91 -50.55
CA CYS A 186 79.92 -27.31 -50.02
C CYS A 186 80.18 -28.82 -50.21
N LEU A 187 79.19 -29.68 -49.99
CA LEU A 187 79.29 -31.12 -50.26
C LEU A 187 79.47 -31.42 -51.75
N GLN A 188 78.77 -30.73 -52.65
CA GLN A 188 78.93 -30.87 -54.10
C GLN A 188 80.33 -30.44 -54.58
N ILE A 189 80.85 -29.32 -54.07
CA ILE A 189 82.20 -28.84 -54.38
C ILE A 189 83.23 -29.85 -53.88
N LYS A 190 83.09 -30.35 -52.64
CA LYS A 190 83.97 -31.38 -52.09
C LYS A 190 83.94 -32.66 -52.94
N GLY A 191 82.75 -33.12 -53.34
CA GLY A 191 82.57 -34.29 -54.20
C GLY A 191 83.38 -34.17 -55.50
N LYS A 192 83.26 -33.04 -56.20
CA LYS A 192 84.06 -32.76 -57.41
C LYS A 192 85.57 -32.75 -57.13
N VAL A 193 86.02 -32.18 -56.01
CA VAL A 193 87.46 -32.17 -55.64
C VAL A 193 87.97 -33.58 -55.35
N ASP A 194 87.20 -34.41 -54.63
CA ASP A 194 87.57 -35.82 -54.39
C ASP A 194 87.52 -36.65 -55.68
N GLU A 195 86.59 -36.40 -56.60
CA GLU A 195 86.56 -37.00 -57.95
C GLU A 195 87.80 -36.64 -58.77
N TYR A 196 88.18 -35.35 -58.85
CA TYR A 196 89.40 -34.91 -59.53
C TYR A 196 90.65 -35.56 -58.92
N ARG A 197 90.75 -35.60 -57.59
CA ARG A 197 91.88 -36.22 -56.87
C ARG A 197 91.96 -37.72 -57.12
N LEU A 198 90.83 -38.42 -57.17
CA LEU A 198 90.76 -39.87 -57.43
C LEU A 198 91.02 -40.20 -58.91
N SER A 199 90.61 -39.34 -59.84
CA SER A 199 90.95 -39.41 -61.26
C SER A 199 92.46 -39.21 -61.49
N MET A 200 93.04 -38.16 -60.91
CA MET A 200 94.48 -37.88 -60.96
C MET A 200 95.31 -39.03 -60.36
N ASN A 201 94.90 -39.58 -59.21
CA ASN A 201 95.56 -40.75 -58.62
C ASN A 201 95.49 -41.98 -59.53
N LYS A 202 94.35 -42.24 -60.19
CA LYS A 202 94.21 -43.32 -61.18
C LYS A 202 95.13 -43.11 -62.39
N GLN A 203 95.23 -41.88 -62.91
CA GLN A 203 96.14 -41.55 -64.00
C GLN A 203 97.60 -41.73 -63.59
N MET A 204 98.00 -41.26 -62.41
CA MET A 204 99.35 -41.41 -61.87
C MET A 204 99.72 -42.87 -61.65
N LEU A 205 98.83 -43.68 -61.07
CA LEU A 205 99.03 -45.13 -60.91
C LEU A 205 99.13 -45.84 -62.26
N LYS A 206 98.32 -45.45 -63.25
CA LYS A 206 98.41 -45.97 -64.62
C LYS A 206 99.79 -45.68 -65.22
N ILE A 207 100.25 -44.42 -65.20
CA ILE A 207 101.57 -44.02 -65.70
C ILE A 207 102.69 -44.77 -64.99
N ILE A 208 102.64 -44.90 -63.65
CA ILE A 208 103.62 -45.69 -62.89
C ILE A 208 103.60 -47.16 -63.32
N SER A 209 102.43 -47.74 -63.57
CA SER A 209 102.31 -49.13 -64.04
C SER A 209 102.84 -49.30 -65.47
N GLU A 210 102.65 -48.32 -66.35
CA GLU A 210 103.13 -48.32 -67.73
C GLU A 210 104.65 -48.16 -67.78
N VAL A 211 105.22 -47.21 -67.05
CA VAL A 211 106.68 -47.05 -66.90
C VAL A 211 107.31 -48.29 -66.24
N ARG A 212 106.66 -48.92 -65.25
CA ARG A 212 107.15 -50.17 -64.66
C ARG A 212 107.11 -51.32 -65.66
N LYS A 213 106.04 -51.48 -66.42
CA LYS A 213 105.93 -52.50 -67.49
C LYS A 213 106.97 -52.28 -68.57
N GLU A 214 107.11 -51.07 -69.09
CA GLU A 214 108.08 -50.72 -70.13
C GLU A 214 109.53 -50.93 -69.62
N GLY A 215 109.82 -50.59 -68.36
CA GLY A 215 111.10 -50.87 -67.72
C GLY A 215 111.38 -52.37 -67.58
N VAL A 216 110.40 -53.15 -67.15
CA VAL A 216 110.48 -54.62 -67.06
C VAL A 216 110.65 -55.26 -68.44
N GLU A 217 109.91 -54.81 -69.46
CA GLU A 217 110.04 -55.27 -70.85
C GLU A 217 111.41 -54.92 -71.44
N LYS A 218 111.93 -53.71 -71.19
CA LYS A 218 113.31 -53.33 -71.55
C LYS A 218 114.32 -54.25 -70.87
N ILE A 219 114.17 -54.56 -69.58
CA ILE A 219 115.05 -55.47 -68.83
C ILE A 219 114.96 -56.91 -69.38
N ILE A 220 113.75 -57.42 -69.69
CA ILE A 220 113.56 -58.74 -70.31
C ILE A 220 114.24 -58.78 -71.69
N ASN A 221 114.06 -57.74 -72.50
CA ASN A 221 114.63 -57.66 -73.84
C ASN A 221 116.17 -57.50 -73.81
N LEU A 222 116.71 -56.84 -72.78
CA LEU A 222 118.15 -56.84 -72.50
C LEU A 222 118.65 -58.22 -72.03
N LYS A 223 118.00 -58.88 -71.05
CA LYS A 223 118.32 -60.26 -70.64
C LYS A 223 118.37 -61.21 -71.85
N LYS A 224 117.38 -61.12 -72.75
CA LYS A 224 117.30 -61.90 -73.99
C LYS A 224 118.47 -61.60 -74.94
N LYS A 225 118.78 -60.31 -75.19
CA LYS A 225 119.90 -59.89 -76.05
C LYS A 225 121.28 -60.31 -75.52
N PHE A 226 121.43 -60.40 -74.20
CA PHE A 226 122.68 -60.80 -73.53
C PHE A 226 122.70 -62.27 -73.04
N GLY A 227 121.77 -63.12 -73.50
CA GLY A 227 121.80 -64.56 -73.25
C GLY A 227 121.67 -65.00 -71.79
N SER A 228 121.10 -64.17 -70.91
CA SER A 228 121.07 -64.44 -69.47
C SER A 228 119.97 -65.43 -69.08
N THR A 229 120.36 -66.59 -68.55
CA THR A 229 119.49 -67.70 -68.12
C THR A 229 118.95 -67.57 -66.69
N LYS A 230 119.21 -66.45 -65.99
CA LYS A 230 118.85 -66.31 -64.58
C LYS A 230 117.34 -66.05 -64.42
N ASP A 231 116.70 -66.86 -63.58
CA ASP A 231 115.26 -67.06 -63.48
C ASP A 231 114.43 -65.77 -63.20
N ASN A 232 113.12 -65.84 -63.44
CA ASN A 232 112.19 -64.71 -63.47
C ASN A 232 111.19 -64.67 -62.30
N SER A 233 111.35 -65.48 -61.25
CA SER A 233 110.47 -65.51 -60.08
C SER A 233 110.19 -64.13 -59.45
N ALA A 234 111.20 -63.25 -59.40
CA ALA A 234 111.04 -61.86 -58.92
C ALA A 234 110.16 -60.96 -59.82
N LEU A 235 109.89 -61.36 -61.08
CA LEU A 235 108.90 -60.72 -61.95
C LEU A 235 107.51 -61.32 -61.74
N GLU A 236 107.41 -62.60 -61.41
CA GLU A 236 106.14 -63.25 -61.06
C GLU A 236 105.57 -62.74 -59.73
N GLU A 237 106.43 -62.33 -58.79
CA GLU A 237 106.01 -61.63 -57.57
C GLU A 237 105.26 -60.31 -57.88
N HIS A 238 105.67 -59.57 -58.92
CA HIS A 238 104.93 -58.39 -59.42
C HIS A 238 103.62 -58.75 -60.15
N LEU A 239 103.45 -60.00 -60.61
CA LEU A 239 102.16 -60.51 -61.12
C LEU A 239 101.23 -60.96 -59.97
N ALA A 240 101.78 -61.60 -58.93
CA ALA A 240 101.05 -61.94 -57.71
C ALA A 240 100.48 -60.67 -57.00
N GLN A 241 101.19 -59.54 -57.13
CA GLN A 241 100.72 -58.23 -56.67
C GLN A 241 99.39 -57.78 -57.33
N GLY A 242 98.98 -58.38 -58.46
CA GLY A 242 97.66 -58.19 -59.08
C GLY A 242 96.50 -58.78 -58.28
N LYS A 243 96.65 -59.98 -57.71
CA LYS A 243 95.60 -60.58 -56.83
C LYS A 243 95.42 -59.79 -55.53
N LEU A 244 96.49 -59.14 -55.06
CA LEU A 244 96.45 -58.17 -53.95
C LEU A 244 95.85 -56.80 -54.33
N GLN A 245 95.50 -56.60 -55.60
CA GLN A 245 94.67 -55.48 -56.06
C GLN A 245 93.20 -55.90 -56.17
N GLU A 246 92.90 -57.08 -56.72
CA GLU A 246 91.53 -57.63 -56.80
C GLU A 246 90.84 -57.66 -55.41
N LEU A 247 91.48 -58.26 -54.40
CA LEU A 247 90.97 -58.29 -53.02
C LEU A 247 90.83 -56.89 -52.38
N ARG A 248 91.62 -55.90 -52.84
CA ARG A 248 91.58 -54.52 -52.37
C ARG A 248 90.41 -53.76 -52.99
N ASP A 249 90.11 -54.04 -54.25
CA ASP A 249 88.97 -53.49 -54.96
C ASP A 249 87.65 -54.09 -54.45
N GLU A 250 87.60 -55.40 -54.19
CA GLU A 250 86.49 -56.07 -53.49
C GLU A 250 86.20 -55.47 -52.11
N ASN A 251 87.23 -55.29 -51.27
CA ASN A 251 87.07 -54.66 -49.96
C ASN A 251 86.55 -53.21 -50.09
N SER A 252 86.94 -52.48 -51.15
CA SER A 252 86.40 -51.15 -51.43
C SER A 252 84.90 -51.16 -51.81
N GLU A 253 84.39 -52.23 -52.43
CA GLU A 253 82.96 -52.40 -52.71
C GLU A 253 82.17 -52.80 -51.45
N LEU A 254 82.75 -53.63 -50.59
CA LEU A 254 82.19 -53.92 -49.27
C LEU A 254 82.08 -52.66 -48.41
N GLU A 255 83.10 -51.79 -48.38
CA GLU A 255 83.05 -50.50 -47.70
C GLU A 255 81.93 -49.58 -48.25
N LYS A 256 81.76 -49.52 -49.58
CA LYS A 256 80.66 -48.77 -50.22
C LYS A 256 79.28 -49.32 -49.84
N LEU A 257 79.12 -50.65 -49.79
CA LEU A 257 77.88 -51.31 -49.35
C LEU A 257 77.58 -51.03 -47.88
N LEU A 258 78.60 -51.09 -47.01
CA LEU A 258 78.46 -50.80 -45.58
C LEU A 258 78.10 -49.31 -45.35
N CYS A 259 78.63 -48.39 -46.16
CA CYS A 259 78.21 -46.99 -46.16
C CYS A 259 76.76 -46.81 -46.62
N LYS A 260 76.33 -47.48 -47.70
CA LYS A 260 74.92 -47.48 -48.15
C LYS A 260 73.98 -48.00 -47.06
N LEU A 261 74.34 -49.08 -46.37
CA LEU A 261 73.57 -49.65 -45.27
C LEU A 261 73.43 -48.68 -44.08
N LYS A 262 74.51 -47.98 -43.72
CA LYS A 262 74.49 -46.92 -42.68
C LYS A 262 73.55 -45.78 -43.06
N VAL A 263 73.62 -45.28 -44.30
CA VAL A 263 72.73 -44.22 -44.80
C VAL A 263 71.27 -44.66 -44.80
N LEU A 264 70.95 -45.88 -45.27
CA LEU A 264 69.60 -46.43 -45.24
C LEU A 264 69.05 -46.58 -43.82
N LYS A 265 69.88 -46.98 -42.84
CA LYS A 265 69.50 -47.02 -41.42
C LYS A 265 69.13 -45.62 -40.91
N PHE A 266 70.00 -44.63 -41.10
CA PHE A 266 69.73 -43.26 -40.66
C PHE A 266 68.51 -42.64 -41.36
N TRP A 267 68.29 -42.93 -42.64
CA TRP A 267 67.11 -42.48 -43.37
C TRP A 267 65.82 -43.09 -42.82
N LYS A 268 65.82 -44.40 -42.51
CA LYS A 268 64.68 -45.07 -41.86
C LYS A 268 64.39 -44.49 -40.47
N GLU A 269 65.42 -44.29 -39.64
CA GLU A 269 65.24 -43.70 -38.31
C GLU A 269 64.75 -42.24 -38.37
N THR A 270 65.21 -41.46 -39.35
CA THR A 270 64.81 -40.04 -39.50
C THR A 270 63.40 -39.92 -40.05
N THR A 271 63.02 -40.73 -41.04
CA THR A 271 61.64 -40.75 -41.58
C THR A 271 60.62 -41.24 -40.55
N GLN A 272 60.96 -42.25 -39.74
CA GLN A 272 60.12 -42.68 -38.61
C GLN A 272 59.96 -41.56 -37.55
N LYS A 273 61.05 -40.88 -37.17
CA LYS A 273 60.97 -39.73 -36.25
C LYS A 273 60.11 -38.59 -36.81
N ALA A 274 60.26 -38.26 -38.09
CA ALA A 274 59.44 -37.24 -38.75
C ALA A 274 57.95 -37.58 -38.70
N HIS A 275 57.58 -38.82 -39.04
CA HIS A 275 56.20 -39.30 -38.97
C HIS A 275 55.63 -39.23 -37.54
N PHE A 276 56.38 -39.65 -36.52
CA PHE A 276 55.90 -39.56 -35.14
C PHE A 276 55.71 -38.10 -34.69
N LEU A 277 56.60 -37.19 -35.09
CA LEU A 277 56.49 -35.76 -34.81
C LEU A 277 55.29 -35.11 -35.51
N THR A 278 54.99 -35.45 -36.77
CA THR A 278 53.78 -34.92 -37.44
C THR A 278 52.51 -35.42 -36.77
N THR A 279 52.42 -36.73 -36.47
CA THR A 279 51.23 -37.27 -35.77
C THR A 279 51.05 -36.69 -34.36
N LEU A 280 52.15 -36.40 -33.64
CA LEU A 280 52.06 -35.73 -32.33
C LEU A 280 51.54 -34.29 -32.46
N GLN A 281 52.03 -33.53 -33.44
CA GLN A 281 51.55 -32.17 -33.70
C GLN A 281 50.08 -32.14 -34.18
N GLU A 282 49.63 -33.15 -34.92
CA GLU A 282 48.24 -33.28 -35.36
C GLU A 282 47.32 -33.56 -34.15
N ILE A 283 47.66 -34.54 -33.32
CA ILE A 283 46.91 -34.88 -32.08
C ILE A 283 46.92 -33.71 -31.09
N GLU A 284 48.03 -32.97 -30.96
CA GLU A 284 48.10 -31.77 -30.10
C GLU A 284 47.18 -30.65 -30.60
N LYS A 285 47.18 -30.37 -31.91
CA LYS A 285 46.26 -29.39 -32.53
C LYS A 285 44.79 -29.79 -32.33
N GLU A 286 44.47 -31.08 -32.51
CA GLU A 286 43.13 -31.62 -32.30
C GLU A 286 42.70 -31.48 -30.83
N ALA A 287 43.56 -31.88 -29.87
CA ALA A 287 43.28 -31.76 -28.44
C ALA A 287 43.05 -30.29 -28.01
N ILE A 288 43.81 -29.34 -28.56
CA ILE A 288 43.62 -27.90 -28.32
C ILE A 288 42.29 -27.41 -28.89
N GLN A 289 41.90 -27.83 -30.10
CA GLN A 289 40.65 -27.44 -30.74
C GLN A 289 39.44 -28.08 -30.03
N ASN A 290 39.48 -29.38 -29.72
CA ASN A 290 38.45 -30.09 -28.96
C ASN A 290 38.22 -29.45 -27.58
N LYS A 291 39.29 -29.03 -26.88
CA LYS A 291 39.20 -28.30 -25.61
C LYS A 291 38.52 -26.93 -25.77
N LYS A 292 38.80 -26.21 -26.86
CA LYS A 292 38.17 -24.93 -27.19
C LYS A 292 36.69 -25.07 -27.51
N GLU A 293 36.30 -26.09 -28.27
CA GLU A 293 34.89 -26.39 -28.60
C GLU A 293 34.09 -26.83 -27.36
N CYS A 294 34.71 -27.62 -26.48
CA CYS A 294 34.14 -27.97 -25.18
C CYS A 294 33.86 -26.72 -24.33
N LEU A 295 34.84 -25.80 -24.18
CA LEU A 295 34.66 -24.54 -23.45
C LEU A 295 33.60 -23.63 -24.10
N GLN A 296 33.56 -23.55 -25.43
CA GLN A 296 32.54 -22.76 -26.14
C GLN A 296 31.13 -23.35 -25.95
N SER A 297 31.01 -24.67 -25.84
CA SER A 297 29.74 -25.35 -25.55
C SER A 297 29.31 -25.15 -24.10
N GLN A 298 30.26 -25.19 -23.16
CA GLN A 298 30.01 -24.87 -21.74
C GLN A 298 29.51 -23.41 -21.57
N MET A 299 30.16 -22.43 -22.21
CA MET A 299 29.73 -21.03 -22.13
C MET A 299 28.29 -20.82 -22.59
N LYS A 300 27.88 -21.46 -23.70
CA LYS A 300 26.48 -21.40 -24.18
C LYS A 300 25.50 -22.02 -23.18
N ALA A 301 25.85 -23.16 -22.58
CA ALA A 301 25.01 -23.80 -21.57
C ALA A 301 24.89 -22.95 -20.29
N GLU A 302 25.95 -22.22 -19.92
CA GLU A 302 25.91 -21.24 -18.81
C GLU A 302 25.05 -20.01 -19.16
N GLU A 303 25.16 -19.47 -20.37
CA GLU A 303 24.31 -18.38 -20.88
C GLU A 303 22.82 -18.78 -20.90
N GLU A 304 22.48 -19.97 -21.39
CA GLU A 304 21.12 -20.53 -21.36
C GLU A 304 20.61 -20.75 -19.93
N ALA A 305 21.44 -21.32 -19.04
CA ALA A 305 21.10 -21.48 -17.64
C ALA A 305 20.85 -20.13 -16.94
N ILE A 306 21.60 -19.08 -17.26
CA ILE A 306 21.38 -17.72 -16.77
C ILE A 306 20.05 -17.17 -17.33
N LEU A 307 19.73 -17.39 -18.60
CA LEU A 307 18.47 -16.96 -19.21
C LEU A 307 17.26 -17.62 -18.51
N PHE A 308 17.27 -18.94 -18.35
CA PHE A 308 16.19 -19.68 -17.68
C PHE A 308 16.05 -19.25 -16.21
N ASN A 309 17.15 -18.98 -15.50
CA ASN A 309 17.10 -18.44 -14.14
C ASN A 309 16.52 -17.01 -14.05
N HIS A 310 16.63 -16.19 -15.10
CA HIS A 310 15.93 -14.90 -15.17
C HIS A 310 14.44 -15.08 -15.43
N GLN A 311 14.06 -15.90 -16.42
CA GLN A 311 12.66 -16.21 -16.73
C GLN A 311 11.92 -16.81 -15.53
N LEU A 312 12.53 -17.78 -14.84
CA LEU A 312 11.97 -18.45 -13.67
C LEU A 312 11.82 -17.50 -12.47
N ARG A 313 12.70 -16.50 -12.31
CA ARG A 313 12.53 -15.43 -11.31
C ARG A 313 11.39 -14.48 -11.67
N ALA A 314 11.24 -14.11 -12.95
CA ALA A 314 10.13 -13.28 -13.41
C ALA A 314 8.76 -13.97 -13.22
N VAL A 315 8.64 -15.24 -13.63
CA VAL A 315 7.42 -16.05 -13.43
C VAL A 315 7.08 -16.21 -11.95
N ARG A 316 8.07 -16.45 -11.07
CA ARG A 316 7.85 -16.51 -9.61
C ARG A 316 7.35 -15.18 -9.04
N LYS A 317 7.82 -14.04 -9.54
CA LYS A 317 7.34 -12.71 -9.13
C LYS A 317 5.86 -12.51 -9.50
N VAL A 318 5.51 -12.73 -10.77
CA VAL A 318 4.12 -12.59 -11.26
C VAL A 318 3.17 -13.56 -10.54
N LEU A 319 3.63 -14.78 -10.25
CA LEU A 319 2.86 -15.76 -9.46
C LEU A 319 2.61 -15.26 -8.02
N ALA A 320 3.62 -14.68 -7.36
CA ALA A 320 3.47 -14.13 -6.01
C ALA A 320 2.53 -12.91 -5.98
N GLU A 321 2.62 -12.04 -6.99
CA GLU A 321 1.73 -10.89 -7.17
C GLU A 321 0.27 -11.35 -7.34
N SER A 322 0.01 -12.27 -8.28
CA SER A 322 -1.31 -12.87 -8.51
C SER A 322 -1.86 -13.62 -7.30
N GLN A 323 -1.02 -14.35 -6.56
CA GLN A 323 -1.41 -14.96 -5.28
C GLN A 323 -1.79 -13.92 -4.22
N SER A 324 -1.16 -12.74 -4.21
CA SER A 324 -1.54 -11.64 -3.31
C SER A 324 -2.90 -11.03 -3.68
N GLU A 325 -3.18 -10.92 -4.98
CA GLU A 325 -4.45 -10.40 -5.51
C GLU A 325 -5.60 -11.37 -5.24
N ASN A 326 -5.39 -12.66 -5.50
CA ASN A 326 -6.36 -13.70 -5.19
C ASN A 326 -6.75 -13.70 -3.69
N LYS A 327 -5.77 -13.54 -2.79
CA LYS A 327 -6.02 -13.37 -1.34
C LYS A 327 -6.85 -12.12 -1.03
N LYS A 328 -6.55 -10.97 -1.66
CA LYS A 328 -7.33 -9.73 -1.48
C LYS A 328 -8.77 -9.89 -1.98
N LEU A 329 -8.96 -10.47 -3.16
CA LEU A 329 -10.28 -10.73 -3.75
C LEU A 329 -11.10 -11.69 -2.89
N LYS A 330 -10.50 -12.77 -2.36
CA LYS A 330 -11.17 -13.69 -1.44
C LYS A 330 -11.63 -12.98 -0.16
N GLN A 331 -10.79 -12.13 0.44
CA GLN A 331 -11.16 -11.31 1.60
C GLN A 331 -12.24 -10.25 1.29
N GLN A 332 -12.39 -9.82 0.04
CA GLN A 332 -13.47 -8.94 -0.39
C GLN A 332 -14.78 -9.72 -0.57
N LEU A 333 -14.72 -10.92 -1.17
CA LEU A 333 -15.85 -11.83 -1.32
C LEU A 333 -16.42 -12.25 0.04
N GLU A 334 -15.57 -12.73 0.96
CA GLU A 334 -15.95 -13.10 2.33
C GLU A 334 -16.66 -11.96 3.08
N LYS A 335 -16.26 -10.69 2.83
CA LYS A 335 -16.94 -9.50 3.38
C LYS A 335 -18.29 -9.23 2.73
N GLN A 336 -18.42 -9.42 1.41
CA GLN A 336 -19.71 -9.27 0.72
C GLN A 336 -20.70 -10.37 1.14
N GLU A 337 -20.24 -11.62 1.22
CA GLU A 337 -21.02 -12.75 1.72
C GLU A 337 -21.53 -12.49 3.16
N TYR A 338 -20.64 -12.02 4.05
CA TYR A 338 -21.03 -11.63 5.41
C TYR A 338 -22.11 -10.53 5.42
N LEU A 339 -21.93 -9.47 4.63
CA LEU A 339 -22.89 -8.35 4.56
C LEU A 339 -24.24 -8.77 3.98
N LEU A 340 -24.25 -9.62 2.95
CA LEU A 340 -25.48 -10.21 2.39
C LEU A 340 -26.20 -11.07 3.43
N GLN A 341 -25.45 -11.93 4.14
CA GLN A 341 -25.99 -12.80 5.20
C GLN A 341 -26.46 -11.99 6.44
N GLU A 342 -25.89 -10.81 6.71
CA GLU A 342 -26.39 -9.90 7.75
C GLU A 342 -27.65 -9.16 7.28
N ALA A 343 -27.72 -8.75 6.01
CA ALA A 343 -28.89 -8.12 5.40
C ALA A 343 -30.08 -9.09 5.34
N GLU A 344 -29.85 -10.36 4.97
CA GLU A 344 -30.86 -11.42 5.00
C GLU A 344 -31.40 -11.64 6.43
N ARG A 345 -30.51 -11.75 7.43
CA ARG A 345 -30.91 -11.83 8.85
C ARG A 345 -31.72 -10.61 9.30
N LYS A 346 -31.39 -9.40 8.84
CA LYS A 346 -32.14 -8.18 9.12
C LYS A 346 -33.53 -8.21 8.47
N PHE A 347 -33.60 -8.57 7.19
CA PHE A 347 -34.85 -8.73 6.45
C PHE A 347 -35.77 -9.75 7.11
N ASN A 348 -35.28 -10.94 7.46
CA ASN A 348 -36.06 -11.99 8.11
C ASN A 348 -36.57 -11.55 9.50
N ARG A 349 -35.73 -10.83 10.29
CA ARG A 349 -36.16 -10.22 11.57
C ARG A 349 -37.25 -9.17 11.39
N GLU A 350 -37.18 -8.35 10.35
CA GLU A 350 -38.24 -7.38 10.02
C GLU A 350 -39.50 -8.05 9.51
N PHE A 351 -39.39 -9.07 8.65
CA PHE A 351 -40.51 -9.83 8.14
C PHE A 351 -41.31 -10.47 9.27
N CYS A 352 -40.65 -11.17 10.20
CA CYS A 352 -41.30 -11.74 11.38
C CYS A 352 -41.96 -10.66 12.27
N LYS A 353 -41.34 -9.49 12.46
CA LYS A 353 -41.95 -8.37 13.20
C LYS A 353 -43.19 -7.81 12.50
N ARG A 354 -43.16 -7.65 11.17
CA ARG A 354 -44.30 -7.19 10.37
C ARG A 354 -45.45 -8.21 10.47
N GLN A 355 -45.15 -9.49 10.27
CA GLN A 355 -46.12 -10.59 10.42
C GLN A 355 -46.75 -10.64 11.82
N GLN A 356 -45.97 -10.46 12.90
CA GLN A 356 -46.49 -10.36 14.27
C GLN A 356 -47.39 -9.13 14.47
N LEU A 357 -47.00 -7.96 13.95
CA LEU A 357 -47.82 -6.75 14.00
C LEU A 357 -49.13 -6.92 13.22
N ASP A 358 -49.11 -7.60 12.08
CA ASP A 358 -50.30 -7.84 11.26
C ASP A 358 -51.24 -8.86 11.91
N LEU A 359 -50.72 -9.91 12.55
CA LEU A 359 -51.51 -10.82 13.40
C LEU A 359 -52.16 -10.10 14.61
N ILE A 360 -51.47 -9.12 15.19
CA ILE A 360 -52.03 -8.28 16.27
C ILE A 360 -53.11 -7.33 15.71
N LYS A 361 -52.94 -6.79 14.50
CA LYS A 361 -53.98 -5.98 13.82
C LYS A 361 -55.22 -6.81 13.53
N THR A 362 -55.09 -8.02 12.96
CA THR A 362 -56.26 -8.88 12.70
C THR A 362 -56.95 -9.25 14.01
N ALA A 363 -56.23 -9.75 15.01
CA ALA A 363 -56.83 -10.09 16.30
C ALA A 363 -57.50 -8.90 17.03
N ASN A 364 -57.08 -7.67 16.76
CA ASN A 364 -57.75 -6.46 17.26
C ASN A 364 -58.96 -6.05 16.41
N LEU A 365 -58.91 -6.25 15.08
CA LEU A 365 -60.07 -6.10 14.19
C LEU A 365 -61.15 -7.12 14.54
N ASP A 366 -60.79 -8.38 14.73
CA ASP A 366 -61.68 -9.48 15.10
C ASP A 366 -62.40 -9.18 16.42
N LYS A 367 -61.66 -8.72 17.45
CA LYS A 367 -62.26 -8.24 18.72
C LYS A 367 -63.18 -7.04 18.54
N MET A 368 -62.88 -6.12 17.61
CA MET A 368 -63.78 -5.01 17.32
C MET A 368 -65.04 -5.46 16.59
N LEU A 369 -64.95 -6.44 15.69
CA LEU A 369 -66.10 -7.06 15.03
C LEU A 369 -66.97 -7.84 16.02
N GLU A 370 -66.36 -8.58 16.94
CA GLU A 370 -67.04 -9.27 18.06
C GLU A 370 -67.75 -8.27 18.98
N ASN A 371 -67.07 -7.18 19.37
CA ASN A 371 -67.67 -6.09 20.14
C ASN A 371 -68.79 -5.35 19.39
N LEU A 372 -68.72 -5.25 18.06
CA LEU A 372 -69.78 -4.68 17.23
C LEU A 372 -70.98 -5.63 17.16
N GLY A 373 -70.76 -6.93 16.97
CA GLY A 373 -71.81 -7.96 17.01
C GLY A 373 -72.51 -8.02 18.37
N GLU A 374 -71.75 -7.97 19.48
CA GLU A 374 -72.32 -7.81 20.83
C GLU A 374 -73.21 -6.57 20.95
N ARG A 375 -72.76 -5.43 20.42
CA ARG A 375 -73.53 -4.17 20.44
C ARG A 375 -74.76 -4.24 19.56
N GLU A 376 -74.68 -4.91 18.41
CA GLU A 376 -75.81 -5.13 17.51
C GLU A 376 -76.87 -6.01 18.17
N VAL A 377 -76.48 -7.12 18.82
CA VAL A 377 -77.39 -7.95 19.63
C VAL A 377 -78.02 -7.13 20.78
N LYS A 378 -77.23 -6.31 21.49
CA LYS A 378 -77.74 -5.43 22.55
C LYS A 378 -78.72 -4.37 22.00
N LEU A 379 -78.47 -3.82 20.80
CA LEU A 379 -79.37 -2.88 20.12
C LEU A 379 -80.65 -3.56 19.61
N LEU A 380 -80.57 -4.80 19.12
CA LEU A 380 -81.74 -5.59 18.74
C LEU A 380 -82.63 -5.88 19.96
N ASN A 381 -82.05 -6.25 21.09
CA ASN A 381 -82.78 -6.45 22.35
C ASN A 381 -83.46 -5.16 22.82
N LEU A 382 -82.75 -4.01 22.82
CA LEU A 382 -83.32 -2.70 23.16
C LEU A 382 -84.41 -2.26 22.17
N LYS A 383 -84.27 -2.59 20.88
CA LYS A 383 -85.32 -2.35 19.87
C LYS A 383 -86.57 -3.18 20.18
N GLU A 384 -86.41 -4.46 20.50
CA GLU A 384 -87.53 -5.32 20.92
C GLU A 384 -88.21 -4.79 22.19
N GLU A 385 -87.44 -4.36 23.20
CA GLU A 385 -87.99 -3.76 24.43
C GLU A 385 -88.74 -2.45 24.14
N SER A 386 -88.20 -1.61 23.26
CA SER A 386 -88.88 -0.38 22.79
C SER A 386 -90.16 -0.70 22.01
N GLU A 387 -90.17 -1.72 21.16
CA GLU A 387 -91.38 -2.20 20.49
C GLU A 387 -92.40 -2.79 21.47
N LYS A 388 -91.97 -3.57 22.47
CA LYS A 388 -92.82 -4.11 23.54
C LYS A 388 -93.43 -2.96 24.36
N SER A 389 -92.63 -1.94 24.71
CA SER A 389 -93.06 -0.71 25.38
C SER A 389 -94.03 0.13 24.52
N SER A 390 -93.81 0.19 23.21
CA SER A 390 -94.70 0.86 22.27
C SER A 390 -96.05 0.15 22.18
N ARG A 391 -96.04 -1.20 22.07
CA ARG A 391 -97.25 -2.02 22.06
C ARG A 391 -98.06 -1.88 23.36
N THR A 392 -97.42 -1.85 24.54
CA THR A 392 -98.12 -1.63 25.81
C THR A 392 -98.61 -0.20 25.98
N ARG A 393 -97.85 0.82 25.55
CA ARG A 393 -98.29 2.23 25.52
C ARG A 393 -99.53 2.42 24.64
N ASN A 394 -99.52 1.85 23.43
CA ASN A 394 -100.66 1.92 22.51
C ASN A 394 -101.90 1.22 23.10
N LEU A 395 -101.72 0.13 23.84
CA LEU A 395 -102.80 -0.58 24.54
C LEU A 395 -103.35 0.22 25.74
N GLN A 396 -102.49 0.94 26.48
CA GLN A 396 -102.93 1.89 27.50
C GLN A 396 -103.68 3.07 26.88
N GLU A 397 -103.20 3.65 25.78
CA GLU A 397 -103.88 4.74 25.08
C GLU A 397 -105.24 4.30 24.54
N ALA A 398 -105.35 3.05 24.05
CA ALA A 398 -106.63 2.46 23.64
C ALA A 398 -107.60 2.22 24.82
N LYS A 399 -107.10 1.94 26.04
CA LYS A 399 -107.92 1.92 27.26
C LYS A 399 -108.40 3.32 27.63
N MET A 400 -107.49 4.29 27.74
CA MET A 400 -107.85 5.68 28.04
C MET A 400 -108.85 6.26 27.03
N LYS A 401 -108.73 5.94 25.74
CA LYS A 401 -109.71 6.34 24.71
C LYS A 401 -111.11 5.76 24.96
N LYS A 402 -111.22 4.51 25.44
CA LYS A 402 -112.50 3.89 25.83
C LYS A 402 -113.05 4.52 27.11
N GLU A 403 -112.22 4.76 28.11
CA GLU A 403 -112.59 5.44 29.36
C GLU A 403 -113.08 6.88 29.08
N ILE A 404 -112.42 7.62 28.19
CA ILE A 404 -112.85 8.95 27.72
C ILE A 404 -114.18 8.86 26.96
N GLN A 405 -114.42 7.82 26.15
CA GLN A 405 -115.73 7.58 25.52
C GLN A 405 -116.83 7.28 26.56
N GLN A 406 -116.51 6.52 27.61
CA GLN A 406 -117.43 6.18 28.70
C GLN A 406 -117.76 7.41 29.57
N ILE A 407 -116.78 8.25 29.90
CA ILE A 407 -117.01 9.54 30.57
C ILE A 407 -117.84 10.46 29.68
N LYS A 408 -117.60 10.49 28.36
CA LYS A 408 -118.43 11.26 27.41
C LYS A 408 -119.87 10.76 27.35
N SER A 409 -120.12 9.46 27.36
CA SER A 409 -121.50 8.93 27.35
C SER A 409 -122.23 9.17 28.67
N GLN A 410 -121.54 9.03 29.82
CA GLN A 410 -122.06 9.43 31.13
C GLN A 410 -122.41 10.93 31.16
N LEU A 411 -121.52 11.80 30.66
CA LEU A 411 -121.75 13.25 30.63
C LEU A 411 -122.89 13.66 29.68
N ILE A 412 -123.16 12.86 28.63
CA ILE A 412 -124.36 12.99 27.78
C ILE A 412 -125.62 12.52 28.54
N GLN A 413 -125.56 11.42 29.30
CA GLN A 413 -126.68 10.99 30.15
C GLN A 413 -127.03 12.03 31.22
N GLU A 414 -126.04 12.58 31.93
CA GLU A 414 -126.19 13.68 32.88
C GLU A 414 -126.82 14.93 32.25
N ARG A 415 -126.39 15.29 31.03
CA ARG A 415 -126.99 16.38 30.25
C ARG A 415 -128.46 16.10 29.93
N ASN A 416 -128.80 14.88 29.55
CA ASN A 416 -130.17 14.48 29.22
C ASN A 416 -131.07 14.40 30.46
N LEU A 417 -130.55 13.94 31.60
CA LEU A 417 -131.25 13.96 32.88
C LEU A 417 -131.54 15.41 33.33
N LYS A 418 -130.58 16.33 33.17
CA LYS A 418 -130.82 17.77 33.40
C LYS A 418 -131.87 18.35 32.45
N LEU A 419 -131.85 18.01 31.16
CA LEU A 419 -132.86 18.45 30.20
C LEU A 419 -134.28 17.94 30.58
N ASN A 420 -134.40 16.67 30.97
CA ASN A 420 -135.66 16.12 31.48
C ASN A 420 -136.13 16.81 32.76
N ALA A 421 -135.22 17.14 33.68
CA ALA A 421 -135.55 17.90 34.89
C ALA A 421 -136.07 19.32 34.56
N PHE A 422 -135.45 20.02 33.59
CA PHE A 422 -135.95 21.32 33.11
C PHE A 422 -137.30 21.20 32.41
N GLN A 423 -137.56 20.15 31.62
CA GLN A 423 -138.88 19.89 31.05
C GLN A 423 -139.93 19.63 32.15
N ARG A 424 -139.60 18.86 33.19
CA ARG A 424 -140.54 18.57 34.29
C ARG A 424 -140.89 19.82 35.11
N ILE A 425 -139.94 20.76 35.26
CA ILE A 425 -140.21 22.08 35.86
C ILE A 425 -141.13 22.92 34.95
N HIS A 426 -140.94 22.88 33.63
CA HIS A 426 -141.81 23.56 32.67
C HIS A 426 -143.24 23.01 32.69
N GLU A 427 -143.43 21.68 32.78
CA GLU A 427 -144.76 21.06 32.91
C GLU A 427 -145.49 21.53 34.18
N LEU A 428 -144.77 21.62 35.31
CA LEU A 428 -145.32 22.10 36.58
C LEU A 428 -145.60 23.62 36.57
N GLN A 429 -144.89 24.42 35.76
CA GLN A 429 -145.22 25.82 35.54
C GLN A 429 -146.49 26.00 34.66
N CYS A 430 -146.72 25.13 33.68
CA CYS A 430 -147.96 25.18 32.89
C CYS A 430 -149.20 24.93 33.76
N GLN A 431 -149.19 23.87 34.57
CA GLN A 431 -150.34 23.51 35.43
C GLN A 431 -150.77 24.61 36.42
N ARG A 432 -149.86 25.52 36.79
CA ARG A 432 -150.19 26.65 37.67
C ARG A 432 -150.92 27.79 36.94
N ASN A 433 -150.65 28.01 35.66
CA ASN A 433 -151.16 29.17 34.92
C ASN A 433 -152.61 28.98 34.42
N ASP A 434 -153.05 27.73 34.24
CA ASP A 434 -154.38 27.41 33.72
C ASP A 434 -155.52 27.48 34.77
N SER A 435 -155.20 27.79 36.04
CA SER A 435 -156.14 27.75 37.17
C SER A 435 -156.69 29.12 37.63
N GLU A 436 -156.14 30.24 37.14
CA GLU A 436 -156.31 31.56 37.78
C GLU A 436 -156.89 32.66 36.85
N ALA A 437 -157.33 32.29 35.63
CA ALA A 437 -157.71 33.22 34.56
C ALA A 437 -159.19 33.15 34.12
N ALA A 438 -160.10 32.80 35.03
CA ALA A 438 -161.54 32.66 34.73
C ALA A 438 -162.41 33.76 35.40
N ILE A 439 -162.36 35.00 34.89
CA ILE A 439 -163.41 36.03 35.07
C ILE A 439 -163.19 37.23 34.10
N SER A 440 -164.29 37.86 33.67
CA SER A 440 -164.39 39.12 32.92
C SER A 440 -164.05 39.14 31.42
N GLN A 441 -165.11 39.12 30.60
CA GLN A 441 -165.16 39.63 29.22
C GLN A 441 -165.29 41.18 29.25
N ASN A 442 -165.33 41.98 28.17
CA ASN A 442 -165.68 41.70 26.78
C ASN A 442 -165.15 42.77 25.79
N HIS A 443 -165.27 42.50 24.48
CA HIS A 443 -164.99 43.35 23.31
C HIS A 443 -163.53 43.60 22.88
N SER A 444 -163.32 43.58 21.55
CA SER A 444 -162.04 43.60 20.84
C SER A 444 -161.41 45.00 20.74
N PRO A 445 -160.08 45.10 20.54
CA PRO A 445 -159.62 45.24 19.14
C PRO A 445 -158.26 44.58 18.79
N ALA A 446 -158.04 44.39 17.49
CA ALA A 446 -156.81 44.53 16.68
C ALA A 446 -155.42 43.98 17.11
N VAL A 447 -154.60 43.76 16.06
CA VAL A 447 -153.13 43.52 16.05
C VAL A 447 -152.65 42.09 16.37
N THR A 448 -151.77 41.59 15.49
CA THR A 448 -151.16 40.26 15.44
C THR A 448 -150.07 40.32 14.35
N ARG A 449 -148.83 39.82 14.48
CA ARG A 449 -148.18 38.99 15.51
C ARG A 449 -146.67 39.32 15.59
N ARG A 450 -146.07 39.26 16.79
CA ARG A 450 -144.65 38.94 17.16
C ARG A 450 -143.54 39.30 16.14
N SER A 451 -142.60 40.23 16.40
CA SER A 451 -141.55 40.25 17.45
C SER A 451 -140.75 38.93 17.54
N ALA A 452 -139.46 38.82 17.19
CA ALA A 452 -138.32 39.74 17.11
C ALA A 452 -137.69 40.16 18.46
N ASN A 453 -136.63 39.41 18.80
CA ASN A 453 -135.33 39.88 19.32
C ASN A 453 -135.19 40.41 20.77
N LEU A 454 -133.90 40.48 21.15
CA LEU A 454 -133.28 41.19 22.28
C LEU A 454 -133.57 40.65 23.71
N SER A 455 -132.66 40.70 24.71
CA SER A 455 -131.17 40.84 24.74
C SER A 455 -130.69 41.06 26.20
N HIS A 456 -129.35 41.10 26.43
CA HIS A 456 -128.68 41.99 27.41
C HIS A 456 -128.88 41.64 28.93
N ILE A 457 -128.06 42.06 29.92
CA ILE A 457 -126.78 42.82 29.95
C ILE A 457 -125.98 42.59 31.26
N THR A 458 -124.70 43.04 31.32
CA THR A 458 -123.76 43.06 32.48
C THR A 458 -123.31 41.70 33.04
N LYS A 459 -122.08 41.47 33.55
CA LYS A 459 -120.88 42.28 33.95
C LYS A 459 -119.59 41.57 33.41
N SER A 460 -118.38 42.13 33.34
CA SER A 460 -117.82 43.51 33.50
C SER A 460 -116.35 43.59 33.00
N ASN A 461 -115.76 44.80 33.12
CA ASN A 461 -114.33 45.21 33.10
C ASN A 461 -113.26 44.23 33.64
N PRO A 462 -111.93 44.46 33.37
CA PRO A 462 -111.32 45.43 32.42
C PRO A 462 -110.01 45.02 31.66
N TYR A 463 -109.57 45.91 30.74
CA TYR A 463 -108.18 46.32 30.39
C TYR A 463 -107.33 45.69 29.26
N TYR A 464 -106.63 46.63 28.59
CA TYR A 464 -105.55 46.69 27.58
C TYR A 464 -105.56 45.77 26.32
N PHE A 465 -105.14 46.17 25.08
CA PHE A 465 -104.05 47.03 24.53
C PHE A 465 -102.68 46.29 24.37
N PRO A 466 -101.69 46.80 23.60
CA PRO A 466 -101.23 46.06 22.41
C PRO A 466 -99.70 45.81 22.40
N ASP A 467 -99.14 45.77 21.20
CA ASP A 467 -97.72 45.78 20.84
C ASP A 467 -96.95 44.49 21.17
N SER A 468 -96.29 43.88 20.17
CA SER A 468 -95.12 44.32 19.39
C SER A 468 -93.81 44.15 20.16
N SER A 469 -92.79 43.76 19.41
CA SER A 469 -91.43 43.50 19.88
C SER A 469 -90.84 44.63 20.74
N SER A 470 -90.03 44.25 21.72
CA SER A 470 -88.57 44.47 21.59
C SER A 470 -87.82 43.48 22.51
N CYS A 471 -86.52 43.24 22.29
CA CYS A 471 -85.39 43.75 23.09
C CYS A 471 -85.49 43.49 24.61
N SER A 472 -84.42 43.10 25.30
CA SER A 472 -83.03 42.81 24.87
C SER A 472 -82.37 41.91 25.95
N GLN A 473 -81.20 41.29 25.77
CA GLN A 473 -79.91 41.94 25.52
C GLN A 473 -79.70 43.22 26.35
N ASN A 474 -79.89 43.11 27.67
CA ASN A 474 -78.85 43.65 28.55
C ASN A 474 -77.71 42.60 28.51
N ALA A 475 -76.53 42.94 28.00
CA ALA A 475 -75.53 43.76 28.70
C ALA A 475 -75.16 43.07 30.02
N GLU A 476 -74.06 42.34 30.10
CA GLU A 476 -72.67 42.82 30.11
C GLU A 476 -72.38 43.84 31.23
N LEU A 477 -71.13 43.80 31.72
CA LEU A 477 -70.45 44.59 32.76
C LEU A 477 -70.20 43.82 34.09
N PRO A 478 -69.07 44.07 34.79
CA PRO A 478 -67.77 44.40 34.22
C PRO A 478 -66.57 43.78 34.99
N THR A 479 -66.03 42.64 34.53
CA THR A 479 -64.82 42.05 35.13
C THR A 479 -63.97 41.28 34.11
N PHE A 480 -62.72 41.63 33.79
CA PHE A 480 -61.93 42.87 33.97
C PHE A 480 -60.70 42.76 33.04
N ILE A 481 -60.33 43.78 32.24
CA ILE A 481 -59.06 43.91 31.45
C ILE A 481 -58.82 42.83 30.36
N LEU A 482 -58.63 43.08 29.05
CA LEU A 482 -58.08 44.21 28.27
C LEU A 482 -56.54 44.32 28.20
N THR A 483 -55.87 43.20 27.85
CA THR A 483 -54.52 43.12 27.21
C THR A 483 -54.45 41.78 26.47
N LYS A 484 -53.94 41.64 25.23
CA LYS A 484 -52.53 41.78 24.75
C LYS A 484 -51.55 40.81 25.43
N ASP A 485 -50.69 40.07 24.71
CA ASP A 485 -50.58 39.83 23.25
C ASP A 485 -49.80 38.53 22.97
N SER A 486 -50.25 37.74 21.99
CA SER A 486 -49.42 37.22 20.87
C SER A 486 -50.37 36.60 19.80
N THR A 487 -50.19 36.54 18.48
CA THR A 487 -49.06 36.54 17.49
C THR A 487 -48.24 35.23 17.40
N GLN A 488 -47.90 34.67 16.23
CA GLN A 488 -48.16 34.94 14.80
C GLN A 488 -48.01 33.58 14.06
N LYS A 489 -48.81 33.20 13.05
CA LYS A 489 -48.78 33.59 11.62
C LYS A 489 -47.41 33.51 10.91
N LEU A 490 -47.46 32.90 9.71
CA LEU A 490 -46.57 33.03 8.54
C LEU A 490 -45.33 32.13 8.39
N LEU A 491 -44.86 32.12 7.13
CA LEU A 491 -43.88 31.22 6.51
C LEU A 491 -42.46 31.83 6.51
N THR A 492 -41.48 30.98 6.19
CA THR A 492 -40.18 31.29 5.55
C THR A 492 -39.11 32.14 6.29
N ALA A 493 -38.00 31.45 6.58
CA ALA A 493 -36.60 31.85 6.33
C ALA A 493 -35.89 32.94 7.18
N LYS A 494 -34.76 32.51 7.81
CA LYS A 494 -33.51 33.28 8.12
C LYS A 494 -33.66 34.40 9.19
N THR A 495 -32.69 34.74 10.05
CA THR A 495 -31.29 34.32 10.32
C THR A 495 -30.83 34.87 11.70
N LYS A 496 -29.79 34.28 12.34
CA LYS A 496 -28.69 34.90 13.18
C LYS A 496 -29.03 36.04 14.20
N LEU A 497 -28.43 36.25 15.38
CA LEU A 497 -27.20 35.83 16.10
C LEU A 497 -27.45 36.24 17.62
N GLU A 498 -26.60 36.29 18.66
CA GLU A 498 -25.19 35.95 19.01
C GLU A 498 -25.08 35.90 20.56
N LYS A 499 -24.18 35.09 21.15
CA LYS A 499 -23.37 35.42 22.35
C LYS A 499 -22.32 34.34 22.71
N ILE A 500 -21.25 34.28 21.90
CA ILE A 500 -19.81 34.45 22.31
C ILE A 500 -19.51 34.16 23.81
N PRO A 501 -18.55 33.26 24.14
CA PRO A 501 -17.14 33.41 23.70
C PRO A 501 -16.55 32.36 22.74
N ARG A 502 -15.48 32.79 22.08
CA ARG A 502 -14.56 32.06 21.19
C ARG A 502 -13.13 32.36 21.68
N PRO A 503 -12.13 31.46 21.52
CA PRO A 503 -11.43 31.32 20.23
C PRO A 503 -10.96 29.86 19.95
N LYS A 504 -10.34 29.47 18.82
CA LYS A 504 -10.31 29.95 17.42
C LYS A 504 -9.78 28.76 16.60
N THR A 505 -10.48 28.35 15.54
CA THR A 505 -9.85 27.67 14.39
C THR A 505 -9.95 28.60 13.19
N VAL A 506 -8.82 28.82 12.50
CA VAL A 506 -8.70 29.81 11.42
C VAL A 506 -8.45 29.09 10.10
N PRO A 507 -9.29 29.30 9.08
CA PRO A 507 -9.01 28.95 7.69
C PRO A 507 -8.70 30.20 6.84
N SER A 508 -7.60 30.22 6.10
CA SER A 508 -7.39 31.21 5.02
C SER A 508 -6.21 30.89 4.09
N GLU A 509 -6.51 30.65 2.80
CA GLU A 509 -5.63 30.87 1.63
C GLU A 509 -4.36 29.96 1.54
N TRP A 510 -3.63 29.82 0.42
CA TRP A 510 -3.44 30.56 -0.86
C TRP A 510 -3.92 29.72 -2.08
N LYS A 511 -4.52 30.28 -3.16
CA LYS A 511 -3.95 31.05 -4.31
C LYS A 511 -2.84 30.27 -5.05
N ASN A 512 -2.80 30.07 -6.37
CA ASN A 512 -3.53 30.59 -7.56
C ASN A 512 -3.72 29.43 -8.59
N ARG A 513 -4.74 29.34 -9.46
CA ARG A 513 -5.18 30.20 -10.58
C ARG A 513 -4.19 30.27 -11.77
N ILE A 514 -4.35 29.37 -12.75
CA ILE A 514 -4.07 29.56 -14.19
C ILE A 514 -5.21 28.89 -14.96
N VAL A 515 -5.68 29.56 -16.02
CA VAL A 515 -6.52 29.04 -17.11
C VAL A 515 -5.92 29.60 -18.40
N ASP A 516 -6.03 28.83 -19.47
CA ASP A 516 -5.67 29.10 -20.88
C ASP A 516 -5.37 30.57 -21.26
N PHE A 517 -4.20 30.80 -21.85
CA PHE A 517 -4.07 31.49 -23.14
C PHE A 517 -2.67 31.28 -23.75
N LEU A 518 -2.53 31.54 -25.05
CA LEU A 518 -1.28 31.51 -25.86
C LEU A 518 -0.76 30.13 -26.30
N LEU A 519 -1.48 29.53 -27.24
CA LEU A 519 -0.84 28.99 -28.46
C LEU A 519 -0.46 30.18 -29.38
N PRO A 520 0.58 30.06 -30.22
CA PRO A 520 0.28 29.74 -31.62
C PRO A 520 1.25 28.71 -32.25
N ASP A 521 0.88 28.22 -33.43
CA ASP A 521 1.69 27.33 -34.27
C ASP A 521 3.05 27.91 -34.67
N LEU A 522 4.00 27.01 -34.93
CA LEU A 522 4.96 27.22 -36.02
C LEU A 522 5.28 25.89 -36.71
N THR A 523 4.64 25.66 -37.85
CA THR A 523 4.94 24.54 -38.76
C THR A 523 6.18 24.83 -39.59
N GLN A 524 7.13 23.89 -39.64
CA GLN A 524 8.01 23.54 -40.77
C GLN A 524 8.85 22.32 -40.32
N THR A 525 8.78 21.16 -40.99
CA THR A 525 9.72 20.72 -42.06
C THR A 525 11.20 20.96 -41.69
N SER A 526 12.12 20.00 -41.79
CA SER A 526 12.26 19.04 -42.90
C SER A 526 13.31 17.94 -42.66
N HIS A 527 13.20 16.83 -43.40
CA HIS A 527 14.21 15.76 -43.60
C HIS A 527 14.50 14.86 -42.36
N SER A 528 14.92 13.59 -42.52
CA SER A 528 15.30 12.84 -43.73
C SER A 528 14.59 11.48 -43.84
N THR A 529 14.66 10.82 -45.00
CA THR A 529 13.88 9.61 -45.33
C THR A 529 14.69 8.67 -46.25
N PHE A 530 15.09 7.50 -45.74
CA PHE A 530 15.72 6.37 -46.46
C PHE A 530 17.08 6.70 -47.18
N PRO A 531 17.76 5.76 -47.89
CA PRO A 531 17.58 4.31 -47.97
C PRO A 531 18.84 3.42 -47.71
N VAL A 532 18.54 2.13 -47.51
CA VAL A 532 19.18 0.88 -47.97
C VAL A 532 20.42 0.93 -48.90
N GLN A 533 21.43 0.10 -48.59
CA GLN A 533 22.22 -0.80 -49.49
C GLN A 533 23.30 -1.51 -48.63
N GLN A 534 23.66 -2.80 -48.73
CA GLN A 534 23.27 -3.95 -49.56
C GLN A 534 23.65 -3.97 -51.06
N GLU A 535 24.95 -4.02 -51.34
CA GLU A 535 25.59 -4.76 -52.45
C GLU A 535 26.77 -5.54 -51.82
N GLN A 536 26.99 -6.84 -52.04
CA GLN A 536 27.30 -7.59 -53.27
C GLN A 536 28.69 -7.27 -53.88
N ASN A 537 29.51 -8.32 -54.04
CA ASN A 537 30.80 -8.27 -54.72
C ASN A 537 30.63 -8.03 -56.23
N PRO A 538 31.62 -7.40 -56.86
CA PRO A 538 32.14 -7.95 -58.10
C PRO A 538 33.66 -8.20 -58.10
N SER A 539 34.04 -9.16 -58.93
CA SER A 539 35.32 -9.86 -59.06
C SER A 539 36.56 -9.06 -59.49
N GLN A 540 37.72 -9.74 -59.36
CA GLN A 540 38.95 -9.61 -60.16
C GLN A 540 39.88 -8.41 -59.95
N LYS A 541 41.04 -8.70 -59.36
CA LYS A 541 42.25 -8.90 -60.18
C LYS A 541 43.14 -10.01 -59.63
#